data_AF-A0A7S0ATB4-F1
#
_entry.id   AF-A0A7S0ATB4-F1
#
_cell.length_a   1.000
_cell.length_b   1.000
_cell.length_c   1.000
_cell.angle_alpha   90.00
_cell.angle_beta   90.00
_cell.angle_gamma   90.00
#
_symmetry.space_group_name_H-M   'P 1'
#
loop_
_entity.id
_entity.type
_entity.pdbx_description
1 polymer ?
#
loop_
_entity_poly.entity_id
_entity_poly.type
_entity_poly.pdbx_seq_one_letter_code
_entity_poly.pdbx_strand_id
1 'polypeptide(L)'
;KVGPRLEPGAAVGWASSWPRTPCDPLRELPPAMEIAILDAPNVREDHVISVRLGDVRRQATLEKLKRHALKFPGGVETAVEPVKIEVLTVLATGRVALRSNDCSYRVPLEGENSAGSPAEDLAAMGLSIKVSCGTGGNGAAAGPAAEGGAAEPASSAKYQDAAAAARDYLEKHGLLRYVQALLHAVIQARPEDPYEF
;
A
#
# COMPACT_ATOMS: atom_id res chain seq x y z
N LYS A 1 37.26 0.99 51.26
CA LYS A 1 36.46 -0.12 50.70
C LYS A 1 35.72 0.46 49.50
N VAL A 2 36.40 0.48 48.34
CA VAL A 2 35.95 1.12 47.10
C VAL A 2 35.24 0.04 46.28
N GLY A 3 33.98 0.26 45.93
CA GLY A 3 33.16 -0.67 45.13
C GLY A 3 33.57 -0.66 43.66
N PRO A 4 33.29 -1.74 42.89
CA PRO A 4 33.80 -1.88 41.55
C PRO A 4 33.10 -0.92 40.58
N ARG A 5 33.94 -0.28 39.79
CA ARG A 5 33.65 0.56 38.63
C ARG A 5 32.99 -0.30 37.56
N LEU A 6 31.76 0.02 37.19
CA LEU A 6 31.09 -0.54 36.02
C LEU A 6 31.75 0.06 34.77
N GLU A 7 32.50 -0.77 34.06
CA GLU A 7 33.05 -0.46 32.74
C GLU A 7 31.88 -0.28 31.75
N PRO A 8 31.84 0.80 30.95
CA PRO A 8 30.90 0.88 29.83
C PRO A 8 31.31 -0.16 28.79
N GLY A 9 30.45 -1.18 28.65
CA GLY A 9 30.58 -2.25 27.67
C GLY A 9 30.81 -1.71 26.27
N ALA A 10 31.74 -2.37 25.58
CA ALA A 10 32.20 -2.10 24.24
C ALA A 10 31.08 -1.68 23.28
N ALA A 11 31.16 -0.45 22.77
CA ALA A 11 30.53 -0.09 21.51
C ALA A 11 31.17 -0.97 20.43
N VAL A 12 30.52 -2.08 20.09
CA VAL A 12 30.93 -2.94 18.99
C VAL A 12 30.85 -2.10 17.72
N GLY A 13 32.01 -1.74 17.19
CA GLY A 13 32.15 -1.01 15.94
C GLY A 13 31.57 -1.84 14.79
N TRP A 14 30.38 -1.47 14.35
CA TRP A 14 29.70 -2.00 13.16
C TRP A 14 30.11 -1.28 11.89
N ALA A 15 30.97 -0.26 12.01
CA ALA A 15 31.60 0.37 10.87
C ALA A 15 32.77 -0.50 10.37
N SER A 16 32.88 -0.59 9.05
CA SER A 16 34.02 -1.07 8.27
C SER A 16 34.28 -2.58 8.20
N SER A 17 33.58 -3.26 7.30
CA SER A 17 34.21 -4.08 6.25
C SER A 17 33.19 -4.94 5.49
N TRP A 18 32.17 -4.31 4.91
CA TRP A 18 31.47 -4.97 3.81
C TRP A 18 32.40 -4.88 2.59
N PRO A 19 32.82 -6.01 1.98
CA PRO A 19 33.50 -5.94 0.70
C PRO A 19 32.53 -5.29 -0.27
N ARG A 20 32.85 -4.06 -0.69
CA ARG A 20 32.19 -3.44 -1.85
C ARG A 20 32.67 -4.23 -3.06
N THR A 21 32.01 -5.34 -3.38
CA THR A 21 32.13 -5.91 -4.72
C THR A 21 31.83 -4.78 -5.70
N PRO A 22 32.76 -4.40 -6.59
CA PRO A 22 32.48 -3.40 -7.58
C PRO A 22 31.31 -3.92 -8.43
N CYS A 23 30.16 -3.27 -8.33
CA CYS A 23 29.13 -3.46 -9.34
C CYS A 23 29.74 -2.94 -10.65
N ASP A 24 29.77 -3.80 -11.67
CA ASP A 24 30.28 -3.46 -13.00
C ASP A 24 29.56 -2.19 -13.50
N PRO A 25 30.24 -1.05 -13.62
CA PRO A 25 29.61 0.24 -13.94
C PRO A 25 29.05 0.28 -15.37
N LEU A 26 29.38 -0.70 -16.20
CA LEU A 26 28.89 -0.84 -17.58
C LEU A 26 27.70 -1.78 -17.72
N ARG A 27 27.23 -2.40 -16.63
CA ARG A 27 26.03 -3.24 -16.65
C ARG A 27 24.80 -2.34 -16.58
N GLU A 28 24.02 -2.30 -17.66
CA GLU A 28 22.69 -1.70 -17.65
C GLU A 28 21.92 -2.22 -16.42
N LEU A 29 21.49 -1.30 -15.55
CA LEU A 29 20.76 -1.66 -14.35
C LEU A 29 19.49 -2.41 -14.77
N PRO A 30 19.27 -3.63 -14.26
CA PRO A 30 18.08 -4.37 -14.61
C PRO A 30 16.83 -3.53 -14.30
N PRO A 31 15.74 -3.66 -15.07
CA PRO A 31 14.50 -2.90 -14.86
C PRO A 31 13.82 -3.20 -13.51
N ALA A 32 14.35 -4.16 -12.75
CA ALA A 32 13.97 -4.47 -11.38
C ALA A 32 15.23 -4.59 -10.50
N MET A 33 15.24 -3.89 -9.37
CA MET A 33 16.25 -3.99 -8.32
C MET A 33 15.71 -4.86 -7.19
N GLU A 34 16.54 -5.73 -6.63
CA GLU A 34 16.18 -6.56 -5.48
C GLU A 34 17.09 -6.26 -4.29
N ILE A 35 16.50 -6.03 -3.12
CA ILE A 35 17.21 -5.78 -1.86
C ILE A 35 16.97 -6.97 -0.93
N ALA A 36 18.02 -7.73 -0.65
CA ALA A 36 18.00 -8.84 0.30
C ALA A 36 18.65 -8.44 1.62
N ILE A 37 18.05 -8.89 2.74
CA ILE A 37 18.66 -8.74 4.07
C ILE A 37 19.50 -9.98 4.33
N LEU A 38 20.82 -9.80 4.40
CA LEU A 38 21.77 -10.89 4.64
C LEU A 38 21.87 -11.22 6.13
N ASP A 39 21.95 -10.21 6.97
CA ASP A 39 22.06 -10.36 8.41
C ASP A 39 21.38 -9.18 9.14
N ALA A 40 20.88 -9.44 10.34
CA ALA A 40 20.21 -8.45 11.20
C ALA A 40 20.44 -8.82 12.68
N PRO A 41 21.65 -8.59 13.21
CA PRO A 41 21.95 -8.92 14.60
C PRO A 41 21.11 -8.05 15.54
N ASN A 42 20.63 -8.65 16.63
CA ASN A 42 19.80 -8.00 17.66
C ASN A 42 18.41 -7.52 17.19
N VAL A 43 17.95 -7.96 16.01
CA VAL A 43 16.59 -7.69 15.52
C VAL A 43 15.78 -8.96 15.64
N ARG A 44 14.65 -8.89 16.35
CA ARG A 44 13.73 -10.03 16.48
C ARG A 44 13.00 -10.31 15.16
N GLU A 45 12.58 -11.56 14.97
CA GLU A 45 11.94 -12.01 13.72
C GLU A 45 10.54 -11.42 13.50
N ASP A 46 9.87 -11.01 14.58
CA ASP A 46 8.56 -10.35 14.58
C ASP A 46 8.61 -8.87 14.17
N HIS A 47 9.80 -8.26 14.15
CA HIS A 47 9.93 -6.87 13.73
C HIS A 47 9.70 -6.69 12.23
N VAL A 48 9.05 -5.58 11.88
CA VAL A 48 8.79 -5.19 10.49
C VAL A 48 9.90 -4.28 10.02
N ILE A 49 10.61 -4.68 8.97
CA ILE A 49 11.61 -3.85 8.31
C ILE A 49 10.93 -3.10 7.17
N SER A 50 11.12 -1.79 7.15
CA SER A 50 10.58 -0.87 6.16
C SER A 50 11.71 -0.25 5.38
N VAL A 51 11.79 -0.57 4.09
CA VAL A 51 12.77 -0.01 3.16
C VAL A 51 12.07 0.95 2.20
N ARG A 52 12.55 2.18 2.13
CA ARG A 52 12.06 3.21 1.21
C ARG A 52 13.18 3.64 0.27
N LEU A 53 12.84 3.66 -1.00
CA LEU A 53 13.71 4.09 -2.10
C LEU A 53 12.85 4.99 -2.99
N GLY A 54 13.14 6.28 -3.00
CA GLY A 54 12.28 7.31 -3.62
C GLY A 54 10.86 7.37 -3.05
N ASP A 55 9.90 7.18 -3.93
CA ASP A 55 8.47 7.09 -3.65
C ASP A 55 8.01 5.69 -3.24
N VAL A 56 8.79 4.65 -3.56
CA VAL A 56 8.45 3.26 -3.27
C VAL A 56 8.86 2.88 -1.85
N ARG A 57 7.87 2.50 -1.04
CA ARG A 57 8.07 1.86 0.28
C ARG A 57 7.70 0.38 0.19
N ARG A 58 8.60 -0.49 0.64
CA ARG A 58 8.35 -1.92 0.82
C ARG A 58 8.56 -2.29 2.28
N GLN A 59 7.64 -3.08 2.83
CA GLN A 59 7.69 -3.52 4.22
C GLN A 59 7.42 -5.01 4.32
N ALA A 60 8.15 -5.70 5.19
CA ALA A 60 7.89 -7.09 5.53
C ALA A 60 8.49 -7.41 6.90
N THR A 61 8.02 -8.49 7.53
CA THR A 61 8.65 -9.02 8.74
C THR A 61 10.04 -9.56 8.43
N LEU A 62 10.95 -9.49 9.40
CA LEU A 62 12.31 -10.00 9.25
C LEU A 62 12.32 -11.49 8.84
N GLU A 63 11.40 -12.29 9.40
CA GLU A 63 11.22 -13.71 9.03
C GLU A 63 10.99 -13.91 7.52
N LYS A 64 10.15 -13.06 6.91
CA LYS A 64 9.86 -13.11 5.46
C LYS A 64 11.05 -12.63 4.63
N LEU A 65 11.78 -11.64 5.13
CA LEU A 65 12.92 -11.02 4.43
C LEU A 65 14.15 -11.92 4.35
N LYS A 66 14.31 -12.83 5.33
CA LYS A 66 15.32 -13.89 5.25
C LYS A 66 15.07 -14.86 4.09
N ARG A 67 13.81 -15.01 3.66
CA ARG A 67 13.41 -15.95 2.58
C ARG A 67 13.23 -15.26 1.23
N HIS A 68 12.82 -13.99 1.22
CA HIS A 68 12.46 -13.26 0.01
C HIS A 68 13.04 -11.85 0.01
N ALA A 69 13.72 -11.50 -1.08
CA ALA A 69 14.20 -10.15 -1.31
C ALA A 69 13.05 -9.18 -1.65
N LEU A 70 13.22 -7.92 -1.27
CA LEU A 70 12.29 -6.84 -1.61
C LEU A 70 12.56 -6.35 -3.03
N LYS A 71 11.51 -6.30 -3.86
CA LYS A 71 11.59 -5.83 -5.24
C LYS A 71 11.23 -4.35 -5.36
N PHE A 72 12.11 -3.62 -6.02
CA PHE A 72 11.99 -2.20 -6.32
C PHE A 72 12.06 -1.98 -7.84
N PRO A 73 11.39 -0.94 -8.36
CA PRO A 73 11.57 -0.55 -9.76
C PRO A 73 13.06 -0.22 -10.00
N GLY A 74 13.65 -0.87 -11.00
CA GLY A 74 15.01 -0.60 -11.42
C GLY A 74 15.05 0.54 -12.42
N GLY A 75 15.89 1.53 -12.17
CA GLY A 75 16.07 2.70 -13.02
C GLY A 75 17.34 3.46 -12.61
N VAL A 76 17.88 4.26 -13.54
CA VAL A 76 19.09 5.05 -13.30
C VAL A 76 18.87 6.08 -12.18
N GLU A 77 17.68 6.67 -12.09
CA GLU A 77 17.33 7.61 -11.02
C GLU A 77 17.29 6.91 -9.65
N THR A 78 16.74 5.71 -9.59
CA THR A 78 16.62 4.91 -8.36
C THR A 78 17.99 4.52 -7.78
N ALA A 79 19.04 4.41 -8.60
CA ALA A 79 20.38 4.03 -8.12
C ALA A 79 21.13 5.17 -7.42
N VAL A 80 20.72 6.42 -7.62
CA VAL A 80 21.36 7.61 -7.04
C VAL A 80 20.65 8.05 -5.76
N GLU A 81 19.40 7.66 -5.57
CA GLU A 81 18.62 8.05 -4.40
C GLU A 81 19.02 7.30 -3.12
N PRO A 82 19.09 7.99 -1.97
CA PRO A 82 19.42 7.36 -0.69
C PRO A 82 18.31 6.39 -0.24
N VAL A 83 18.70 5.18 0.17
CA VAL A 83 17.80 4.18 0.74
C VAL A 83 17.56 4.48 2.22
N LYS A 84 16.29 4.67 2.62
CA LYS A 84 15.89 4.80 4.03
C LYS A 84 15.42 3.45 4.57
N ILE A 85 16.02 3.00 5.67
CA ILE A 85 15.67 1.74 6.34
C ILE A 85 15.18 2.04 7.75
N GLU A 86 14.00 1.54 8.11
CA GLU A 86 13.39 1.66 9.43
C GLU A 86 13.06 0.27 9.99
N VAL A 87 13.26 0.08 11.29
CA VAL A 87 12.84 -1.11 12.04
C VAL A 87 11.64 -0.73 12.90
N LEU A 88 10.52 -1.41 12.69
CA LEU A 88 9.23 -1.11 13.33
C LEU A 88 8.79 -2.30 14.18
N THR A 89 8.15 -2.03 15.32
CA THR A 89 7.54 -3.05 16.17
C THR A 89 6.02 -2.95 16.06
N VAL A 90 5.32 -4.08 16.16
CA VAL A 90 3.86 -4.08 16.25
C VAL A 90 3.48 -3.83 17.71
N LEU A 91 2.83 -2.69 17.98
CA LEU A 91 2.39 -2.35 19.34
C LEU A 91 1.01 -2.91 19.68
N ALA A 92 0.14 -3.04 18.67
CA ALA A 92 -1.21 -3.55 18.83
C ALA A 92 -1.77 -4.08 17.50
N THR A 93 -2.70 -5.02 17.58
CA THR A 93 -3.39 -5.61 16.41
C THR A 93 -4.90 -5.45 16.57
N GLY A 94 -5.60 -5.18 15.47
CA GLY A 94 -7.06 -5.13 15.43
C GLY A 94 -7.60 -5.64 14.10
N ARG A 95 -8.81 -6.17 14.11
CA ARG A 95 -9.50 -6.67 12.91
C ARG A 95 -10.80 -5.92 12.72
N VAL A 96 -11.11 -5.55 11.48
CA VAL A 96 -12.36 -4.88 11.12
C VAL A 96 -12.97 -5.59 9.91
N ALA A 97 -14.27 -5.90 10.00
CA ALA A 97 -15.04 -6.43 8.89
C ALA A 97 -15.68 -5.25 8.15
N LEU A 98 -15.22 -4.99 6.92
CA LEU A 98 -15.76 -3.93 6.09
C LEU A 98 -17.13 -4.36 5.52
N ARG A 99 -18.11 -3.47 5.61
CA ARG A 99 -19.44 -3.59 5.00
C ARG A 99 -19.56 -2.60 3.85
N SER A 100 -20.22 -3.01 2.77
CA SER A 100 -20.35 -2.19 1.55
C SER A 100 -21.03 -0.83 1.77
N ASN A 101 -21.82 -0.68 2.84
CA ASN A 101 -22.61 0.53 3.11
C ASN A 101 -21.96 1.48 4.13
N ASP A 102 -20.91 1.04 4.81
CA ASP A 102 -20.26 1.82 5.86
C ASP A 102 -18.92 2.37 5.37
N CYS A 103 -18.77 3.69 5.41
CA CYS A 103 -17.55 4.39 4.97
C CYS A 103 -16.61 4.73 6.14
N SER A 104 -17.01 4.48 7.40
CA SER A 104 -16.23 4.80 8.59
C SER A 104 -16.36 3.72 9.65
N TYR A 105 -15.22 3.32 10.23
CA TYR A 105 -15.13 2.26 11.24
C TYR A 105 -14.24 2.72 12.38
N ARG A 106 -14.59 2.34 13.61
CA ARG A 106 -13.72 2.49 14.78
C ARG A 106 -13.26 1.11 15.21
N VAL A 107 -11.96 0.89 15.22
CA VAL A 107 -11.33 -0.41 15.47
C VAL A 107 -10.59 -0.34 16.80
N PRO A 108 -11.01 -1.10 17.83
CA PRO A 108 -10.19 -1.25 19.03
C PRO A 108 -8.94 -2.07 18.66
N LEU A 109 -7.78 -1.62 19.14
CA LEU A 109 -6.52 -2.32 18.96
C LEU A 109 -6.14 -3.00 20.27
N GLU A 110 -5.88 -4.30 20.21
CA GLU A 110 -5.44 -5.08 21.36
C GLU A 110 -3.91 -5.05 21.41
N GLY A 111 -3.37 -4.48 22.49
CA GLY A 111 -1.93 -4.43 22.76
C GLY A 111 -1.47 -5.57 23.66
N GLU A 112 -0.22 -6.00 23.49
CA GLU A 112 0.38 -7.13 24.22
C GLU A 112 0.52 -6.88 25.75
N ASN A 113 0.38 -5.63 26.19
CA ASN A 113 0.48 -5.22 27.60
C ASN A 113 -0.87 -5.16 28.33
N SER A 114 -1.96 -5.65 27.74
CA SER A 114 -3.32 -5.53 28.30
C SER A 114 -3.68 -6.63 29.31
N ALA A 115 -2.78 -7.59 29.55
CA ALA A 115 -3.01 -8.72 30.45
C ALA A 115 -2.13 -8.60 31.71
N GLY A 116 -2.53 -7.78 32.69
CA GLY A 116 -2.08 -8.02 34.07
C GLY A 116 -1.78 -6.84 35.00
N SER A 117 -1.89 -5.57 34.60
CA SER A 117 -1.74 -4.45 35.54
C SER A 117 -2.91 -3.47 35.44
N PRO A 118 -3.65 -3.21 36.55
CA PRO A 118 -4.58 -2.09 36.61
C PRO A 118 -3.74 -0.82 36.78
N ALA A 119 -3.15 -0.36 35.70
CA ALA A 119 -2.46 0.92 35.62
C ALA A 119 -3.07 1.66 34.43
N GLU A 120 -4.08 2.44 34.77
CA GLU A 120 -4.55 3.61 34.02
C GLU A 120 -3.33 4.32 33.43
N ASP A 121 -3.15 4.28 32.10
CA ASP A 121 -2.38 5.25 31.28
C ASP A 121 -1.94 4.71 29.91
N LEU A 122 -2.10 3.40 29.61
CA LEU A 122 -2.15 2.93 28.22
C LEU A 122 -3.59 3.04 27.72
N ALA A 123 -3.98 4.28 27.44
CA ALA A 123 -5.27 4.64 26.85
C ALA A 123 -5.64 3.66 25.73
N ALA A 124 -6.84 3.08 25.82
CA ALA A 124 -7.39 2.14 24.84
C ALA A 124 -7.07 2.60 23.41
N MET A 125 -6.10 1.95 22.77
CA MET A 125 -5.67 2.34 21.43
C MET A 125 -6.83 2.02 20.47
N GLY A 126 -7.31 3.02 19.75
CA GLY A 126 -8.40 2.87 18.81
C GLY A 126 -8.07 3.59 17.51
N LEU A 127 -8.33 2.96 16.38
CA LEU A 127 -8.12 3.53 15.05
C LEU A 127 -9.47 3.82 14.39
N SER A 128 -9.67 5.05 13.92
CA SER A 128 -10.80 5.40 13.07
C SER A 128 -10.38 5.31 11.60
N ILE A 129 -10.95 4.37 10.86
CA ILE A 129 -10.65 4.13 9.45
C ILE A 129 -11.78 4.69 8.61
N LYS A 130 -11.45 5.53 7.63
CA LYS A 130 -12.39 5.93 6.57
C LYS A 130 -12.02 5.20 5.29
N VAL A 131 -12.97 4.46 4.73
CA VAL A 131 -12.76 3.74 3.47
C VAL A 131 -13.32 4.58 2.34
N SER A 132 -12.45 4.99 1.42
CA SER A 132 -12.85 5.60 0.14
C SER A 132 -12.57 4.59 -0.97
N CYS A 133 -13.60 4.13 -1.65
CA CYS A 133 -13.43 3.33 -2.87
C CYS A 133 -12.85 4.21 -3.99
N GLY A 134 -11.53 4.24 -4.08
CA GLY A 134 -10.81 4.89 -5.16
C GLY A 134 -11.12 4.25 -6.51
N THR A 135 -11.34 5.09 -7.52
CA THR A 135 -11.24 4.74 -8.93
C THR A 135 -9.78 4.42 -9.22
N GLY A 136 -9.39 3.15 -9.05
CA GLY A 136 -8.11 2.65 -9.49
C GLY A 136 -8.02 2.77 -11.02
N GLY A 137 -7.39 3.84 -11.48
CA GLY A 137 -6.88 3.94 -12.85
C GLY A 137 -5.64 3.08 -12.99
N ASN A 138 -5.52 2.40 -14.13
CA ASN A 138 -4.25 2.05 -14.76
C ASN A 138 -4.48 1.76 -16.25
N GLY A 139 -3.69 2.43 -17.12
CA GLY A 139 -3.05 1.79 -18.27
C GLY A 139 -3.73 1.82 -19.64
N ALA A 140 -3.51 2.93 -20.37
CA ALA A 140 -3.21 3.08 -21.81
C ALA A 140 -3.55 1.96 -22.84
N ALA A 141 -4.26 2.34 -23.92
CA ALA A 141 -3.82 2.16 -25.32
C ALA A 141 -4.77 2.84 -26.34
N ALA A 142 -4.18 3.68 -27.20
CA ALA A 142 -4.50 3.94 -28.62
C ALA A 142 -5.95 4.23 -29.08
N GLY A 143 -6.12 5.41 -29.72
CA GLY A 143 -7.20 5.64 -30.73
C GLY A 143 -6.99 4.80 -32.01
N PRO A 144 -7.81 4.91 -33.07
CA PRO A 144 -8.40 6.16 -33.59
C PRO A 144 -9.86 6.09 -34.11
N ALA A 145 -10.40 7.28 -34.44
CA ALA A 145 -11.41 7.62 -35.44
C ALA A 145 -12.51 6.62 -35.89
N ALA A 146 -13.77 7.06 -35.76
CA ALA A 146 -14.79 6.89 -36.81
C ALA A 146 -15.87 7.98 -36.69
N GLU A 147 -15.94 8.84 -37.69
CA GLU A 147 -17.07 9.73 -38.00
C GLU A 147 -18.31 8.93 -38.41
N GLY A 148 -19.49 9.52 -38.20
CA GLY A 148 -20.65 9.31 -39.08
C GLY A 148 -21.99 9.11 -38.36
N GLY A 149 -22.87 10.12 -38.42
CA GLY A 149 -24.29 9.94 -38.12
C GLY A 149 -25.03 11.22 -37.74
N ALA A 150 -25.59 11.89 -38.74
CA ALA A 150 -26.24 13.21 -38.67
C ALA A 150 -27.48 13.31 -37.77
N ALA A 151 -27.63 14.46 -37.08
CA ALA A 151 -28.89 15.20 -36.93
C ALA A 151 -28.63 16.65 -36.41
N GLU A 152 -29.28 17.60 -37.08
CA GLU A 152 -29.16 19.06 -37.01
C GLU A 152 -29.65 19.75 -35.70
N PRO A 153 -29.38 21.07 -35.52
CA PRO A 153 -29.10 21.72 -34.24
C PRO A 153 -30.23 22.66 -33.75
N ALA A 154 -30.68 22.51 -32.50
CA ALA A 154 -31.45 23.57 -31.81
C ALA A 154 -31.55 23.46 -30.28
N SER A 155 -30.85 22.53 -29.62
CA SER A 155 -30.97 22.34 -28.16
C SER A 155 -29.77 21.66 -27.49
N SER A 156 -28.66 21.50 -28.23
CA SER A 156 -27.48 20.73 -27.82
C SER A 156 -26.87 21.21 -26.49
N ALA A 157 -26.87 22.50 -26.22
CA ALA A 157 -26.32 23.04 -24.97
C ALA A 157 -27.11 22.55 -23.72
N LYS A 158 -28.44 22.53 -23.78
CA LYS A 158 -29.28 22.08 -22.66
C LYS A 158 -29.22 20.56 -22.48
N TYR A 159 -29.12 19.80 -23.56
CA TYR A 159 -28.93 18.34 -23.49
C TYR A 159 -27.53 17.96 -23.01
N GLN A 160 -26.49 18.70 -23.40
CA GLN A 160 -25.13 18.51 -22.89
C GLN A 160 -25.04 18.83 -21.40
N ASP A 161 -25.68 19.92 -20.96
CA ASP A 161 -25.72 20.31 -19.55
C ASP A 161 -26.55 19.33 -18.71
N ALA A 162 -27.71 18.88 -19.22
CA ALA A 162 -28.50 17.83 -18.58
C ALA A 162 -27.76 16.48 -18.53
N ALA A 163 -27.03 16.12 -19.59
CA ALA A 163 -26.22 14.91 -19.62
C ALA A 163 -25.01 15.00 -18.69
N ALA A 164 -24.39 16.17 -18.56
CA ALA A 164 -23.30 16.42 -17.60
C ALA A 164 -23.82 16.34 -16.16
N ALA A 165 -24.95 17.00 -15.85
CA ALA A 165 -25.58 16.92 -14.53
C ALA A 165 -26.00 15.49 -14.16
N ALA A 166 -26.51 14.72 -15.13
CA ALA A 166 -26.84 13.32 -14.93
C ALA A 166 -25.59 12.48 -14.67
N ARG A 167 -24.49 12.71 -15.41
CA ARG A 167 -23.20 12.04 -15.17
C ARG A 167 -22.66 12.35 -13.78
N ASP A 168 -22.65 13.62 -13.39
CA ASP A 168 -22.19 14.05 -12.07
C ASP A 168 -23.02 13.40 -10.95
N TYR A 169 -24.34 13.30 -11.12
CA TYR A 169 -25.20 12.59 -10.17
C TYR A 169 -24.87 11.10 -10.09
N LEU A 170 -24.70 10.43 -11.24
CA LEU A 170 -24.34 9.01 -11.29
C LEU A 170 -22.96 8.72 -10.71
N GLU A 171 -21.99 9.62 -10.89
CA GLU A 171 -20.63 9.50 -10.36
C GLU A 171 -20.57 9.82 -8.87
N LYS A 172 -21.22 10.91 -8.42
CA LYS A 172 -21.29 11.30 -7.02
C LYS A 172 -21.90 10.22 -6.14
N HIS A 173 -22.92 9.54 -6.65
CA HIS A 173 -23.60 8.44 -5.94
C HIS A 173 -22.98 7.06 -6.25
N GLY A 174 -21.93 6.99 -7.08
CA GLY A 174 -21.24 5.74 -7.41
C GLY A 174 -22.07 4.75 -8.23
N LEU A 175 -23.23 5.16 -8.74
CA LEU A 175 -24.17 4.33 -9.49
C LEU A 175 -23.54 3.74 -10.75
N LEU A 176 -22.72 4.54 -11.45
CA LEU A 176 -22.08 4.10 -12.69
C LEU A 176 -21.12 2.92 -12.45
N ARG A 177 -20.36 2.96 -11.35
CA ARG A 177 -19.44 1.88 -10.97
C ARG A 177 -20.19 0.64 -10.48
N TYR A 178 -21.27 0.84 -9.73
CA TYR A 178 -22.13 -0.24 -9.27
C TYR A 178 -22.76 -1.01 -10.44
N VAL A 179 -23.38 -0.31 -11.40
CA VAL A 179 -24.00 -0.94 -12.57
C VAL A 179 -22.97 -1.65 -13.46
N GLN A 180 -21.79 -1.06 -13.64
CA GLN A 180 -20.69 -1.72 -14.38
C GLN A 180 -20.21 -3.00 -13.70
N ALA A 181 -20.04 -2.98 -12.37
CA ALA A 181 -19.64 -4.16 -11.61
C ALA A 181 -20.73 -5.25 -11.62
N LEU A 182 -22.00 -4.85 -11.50
CA LEU A 182 -23.15 -5.75 -11.61
C LEU A 182 -23.20 -6.41 -12.98
N LEU A 183 -23.05 -5.63 -14.05
CA LEU A 183 -23.01 -6.15 -15.42
C LEU A 183 -21.85 -7.13 -15.62
N HIS A 184 -20.68 -6.82 -15.07
CA HIS A 184 -19.53 -7.72 -15.12
C HIS A 184 -19.77 -9.03 -14.36
N ALA A 185 -20.43 -8.98 -13.20
CA ALA A 185 -20.82 -10.16 -12.43
C ALA A 185 -21.84 -11.04 -13.18
N VAL A 186 -22.85 -10.42 -13.81
CA VAL A 186 -23.84 -11.14 -14.65
C VAL A 186 -23.16 -11.80 -15.85
N ILE A 187 -22.23 -11.10 -16.51
CA ILE A 187 -21.46 -11.66 -17.65
C ILE A 187 -20.62 -12.86 -17.22
N GLN A 188 -20.00 -12.80 -16.04
CA GLN A 188 -19.19 -13.90 -15.51
C GLN A 188 -20.02 -15.10 -15.08
N ALA A 189 -21.14 -14.87 -14.40
CA ALA A 189 -22.03 -15.93 -13.95
C ALA A 189 -22.85 -16.55 -15.09
N ARG A 190 -23.08 -15.77 -16.17
CA ARG A 190 -23.85 -16.14 -17.37
C ARG A 190 -25.11 -16.94 -17.04
N PRO A 191 -26.02 -16.38 -16.20
CA PRO A 191 -27.27 -17.05 -15.85
C PRO A 191 -28.18 -17.17 -17.09
N GLU A 192 -29.09 -18.15 -17.07
CA GLU A 192 -30.11 -18.29 -18.12
C GLU A 192 -31.12 -17.14 -18.12
N ASP A 193 -31.40 -16.55 -16.95
CA ASP A 193 -32.18 -15.31 -16.82
C ASP A 193 -31.37 -14.22 -16.08
N PRO A 194 -30.96 -13.14 -16.77
CA PRO A 194 -30.17 -12.05 -16.18
C PRO A 194 -30.98 -11.11 -15.28
N TYR A 195 -32.31 -11.16 -15.29
CA TYR A 195 -33.15 -10.27 -14.47
C TYR A 195 -33.46 -10.83 -13.08
N GLU A 196 -33.27 -12.13 -12.85
CA GLU A 196 -33.43 -12.79 -11.55
C GLU A 196 -32.12 -12.94 -10.73
N PHE A 197 -30.98 -12.53 -11.31
CA PHE A 197 -29.64 -12.60 -10.72
C PHE A 197 -29.31 -11.41 -9.81
#